data_AF-A0A7S2LSZ5-F1
#
_entry.id   AF-A0A7S2LSZ5-F1
#
_cell.length_a   1.000
_cell.length_b   1.000
_cell.length_c   1.000
_cell.angle_alpha   90.00
_cell.angle_beta   90.00
_cell.angle_gamma   90.00
#
_symmetry.space_group_name_H-M   'P 1'
#
loop_
_entity.id
_entity.type
_entity.pdbx_description
1 polymer ?
#
loop_
_entity_poly.entity_id
_entity_poly.type
_entity_poly.pdbx_seq_one_letter_code
_entity_poly.pdbx_strand_id
1 'polypeptide(L)'
;GFLRHSETKHGRIAMFAFVGYIVQSNFVFPWAQTLDGSPHPSPDLVPEAQWDAVPEAAKWQIFAVISMLELWDECGGGGAMPHYTKGRQAGKYPPFTLFRDNVHFVLDLYDPFGFNKNMSEETKERRLTAELNNGRLAQIAILSFISEHYIPGSVPALANNPGWH
;
A
#
# COMPACT_ATOMS: atom_id res chain seq x y z
N GLY A 1 -15.75 -12.91 4.36
CA GLY A 1 -15.97 -12.55 5.77
C GLY A 1 -15.17 -11.30 6.11
N PHE A 2 -15.68 -10.44 7.00
CA PHE A 2 -15.10 -9.13 7.33
C PHE A 2 -13.66 -9.21 7.87
N LEU A 3 -13.41 -10.05 8.90
CA LEU A 3 -12.08 -10.17 9.52
C LEU A 3 -10.98 -10.60 8.54
N ARG A 4 -11.28 -11.59 7.67
CA ARG A 4 -10.35 -12.04 6.63
C ARG A 4 -10.02 -10.91 5.64
N HIS A 5 -11.01 -10.08 5.30
CA HIS A 5 -10.78 -8.94 4.41
C HIS A 5 -9.92 -7.87 5.09
N SER A 6 -10.18 -7.57 6.36
CA SER A 6 -9.39 -6.65 7.17
C SER A 6 -7.93 -7.11 7.26
N GLU A 7 -7.68 -8.38 7.59
CA GLU A 7 -6.33 -8.95 7.63
C GLU A 7 -5.58 -8.78 6.30
N THR A 8 -6.23 -9.09 5.18
CA THR A 8 -5.63 -8.91 3.85
C THR A 8 -5.35 -7.44 3.55
N LYS A 9 -6.25 -6.50 3.86
CA LYS A 9 -6.04 -5.05 3.64
C LYS A 9 -4.83 -4.55 4.44
N HIS A 10 -4.76 -4.85 5.74
CA HIS A 10 -3.63 -4.45 6.58
C HIS A 10 -2.32 -5.10 6.11
N GLY A 11 -2.34 -6.38 5.73
CA GLY A 11 -1.16 -7.07 5.21
C GLY A 11 -0.63 -6.45 3.92
N ARG A 12 -1.51 -6.08 2.98
CA ARG A 12 -1.13 -5.40 1.72
C ARG A 12 -0.50 -4.04 1.97
N ILE A 13 -1.13 -3.23 2.83
CA ILE A 13 -0.61 -1.91 3.18
C ILE A 13 0.75 -2.06 3.88
N ALA A 14 0.91 -3.02 4.78
CA ALA A 14 2.18 -3.26 5.47
C ALA A 14 3.29 -3.72 4.52
N MET A 15 3.00 -4.61 3.56
CA MET A 15 3.97 -5.01 2.53
C MET A 15 4.40 -3.82 1.66
N PHE A 16 3.46 -2.97 1.25
CA PHE A 16 3.78 -1.76 0.48
C PHE A 16 4.59 -0.75 1.29
N ALA A 17 4.20 -0.53 2.55
CA ALA A 17 4.90 0.36 3.48
C ALA A 17 6.34 -0.12 3.73
N PHE A 18 6.57 -1.42 3.88
CA PHE A 18 7.91 -1.96 4.13
C PHE A 18 8.88 -1.66 2.99
N VAL A 19 8.44 -1.90 1.75
CA VAL A 19 9.24 -1.55 0.56
C VAL A 19 9.42 -0.03 0.45
N GLY A 20 8.35 0.75 0.68
CA GLY A 20 8.40 2.20 0.67
C GLY A 20 9.41 2.78 1.66
N TYR A 21 9.43 2.25 2.89
CA TYR A 21 10.34 2.65 3.96
C TYR A 21 11.81 2.46 3.56
N ILE A 22 12.15 1.29 3.00
CA ILE A 22 13.50 1.00 2.51
C ILE A 22 13.89 1.94 1.37
N VAL A 23 13.00 2.14 0.39
CA VAL A 23 13.29 3.00 -0.76
C VAL A 23 13.49 4.46 -0.32
N GLN A 24 12.61 4.99 0.52
CA GLN A 24 12.68 6.38 1.01
C GLN A 24 13.91 6.66 1.87
N SER A 25 14.42 5.64 2.59
CA SER A 25 15.65 5.77 3.37
C SER A 25 16.93 5.79 2.51
N ASN A 26 16.84 5.44 1.22
CA ASN A 26 18.01 5.30 0.34
C ASN A 26 17.96 6.19 -0.90
N PHE A 27 16.76 6.58 -1.35
CA PHE A 27 16.58 7.26 -2.61
C PHE A 27 15.44 8.29 -2.55
N VAL A 28 15.69 9.46 -3.13
CA VAL A 28 14.70 10.50 -3.37
C VAL A 28 14.65 10.83 -4.87
N PHE A 29 13.47 11.18 -5.37
CA PHE A 29 13.33 11.62 -6.75
C PHE A 29 14.08 12.92 -7.03
N PRO A 30 14.88 13.00 -8.11
CA PRO A 30 15.80 14.12 -8.37
C PRO A 30 15.14 15.29 -9.14
N TRP A 31 13.83 15.49 -8.99
CA TRP A 31 13.09 16.57 -9.66
C TRP A 31 12.24 17.37 -8.67
N ALA A 32 11.69 18.49 -9.12
CA ALA A 32 10.84 19.34 -8.29
C ALA A 32 9.52 18.65 -7.95
N GLN A 33 9.17 18.63 -6.67
CA GLN A 33 7.91 18.08 -6.17
C GLN A 33 6.73 19.03 -6.46
N THR A 34 6.98 20.33 -6.43
CA THR A 34 5.95 21.38 -6.51
C THR A 34 6.23 22.34 -7.67
N LEU A 35 5.18 23.08 -8.06
CA LEU A 35 5.23 24.03 -9.19
C LEU A 35 6.14 25.23 -8.95
N ASP A 36 6.41 25.58 -7.69
CA ASP A 36 7.36 26.63 -7.30
C ASP A 36 8.83 26.15 -7.33
N GLY A 37 9.06 24.88 -7.68
CA GLY A 37 10.40 24.30 -7.83
C GLY A 37 10.96 23.66 -6.56
N SER A 38 10.19 23.55 -5.47
CA SER A 38 10.71 22.92 -4.24
C SER A 38 11.02 21.43 -4.47
N PRO A 39 12.17 20.92 -3.97
CA PRO A 39 12.56 19.52 -4.13
C PRO A 39 11.76 18.61 -3.20
N HIS A 40 11.82 17.31 -3.46
CA HIS A 40 11.31 16.30 -2.53
C HIS A 40 12.07 16.32 -1.18
N PRO A 41 11.45 15.85 -0.08
CA PRO A 41 12.11 15.74 1.23
C PRO A 41 13.40 14.92 1.18
N SER A 42 14.43 15.35 1.91
CA SER A 42 15.75 14.71 1.89
C SER A 42 15.70 13.25 2.36
N PRO A 43 16.47 12.34 1.72
CA PRO A 43 16.64 10.97 2.21
C PRO A 43 17.40 10.89 3.54
N ASP A 44 18.10 11.97 3.94
CA ASP A 44 18.79 12.03 5.25
C ASP A 44 17.81 12.13 6.42
N LEU A 45 16.55 12.47 6.16
CA LEU A 45 15.49 12.43 7.15
C LEU A 45 14.95 11.01 7.27
N VAL A 46 14.62 10.59 8.48
CA VAL A 46 13.83 9.36 8.69
C VAL A 46 12.50 9.45 7.91
N PRO A 47 12.00 8.36 7.32
CA PRO A 47 10.81 8.38 6.47
C PRO A 47 9.56 9.01 7.14
N GLU A 48 9.44 8.89 8.46
CA GLU A 48 8.40 9.54 9.26
C GLU A 48 8.47 11.07 9.16
N ALA A 49 9.66 11.64 9.30
CA ALA A 49 9.89 13.07 9.15
C ALA A 49 9.78 13.53 7.68
N GLN A 50 10.11 12.66 6.72
CA GLN A 50 9.85 12.94 5.30
C GLN A 50 8.35 13.10 5.03
N TRP A 51 7.49 12.27 5.64
CA TRP A 51 6.04 12.43 5.52
C TRP A 51 5.57 13.77 6.11
N ASP A 52 6.11 14.18 7.26
CA ASP A 52 5.77 15.48 7.85
C ASP A 52 6.14 16.65 6.95
N ALA A 53 7.30 16.57 6.28
CA ALA A 53 7.78 17.58 5.33
C ALA A 53 7.00 17.66 4.01
N VAL A 54 6.13 16.69 3.69
CA VAL A 54 5.28 16.77 2.49
C VAL A 54 4.31 17.96 2.60
N PRO A 55 4.15 18.78 1.54
CA PRO A 55 3.17 19.86 1.54
C PRO A 55 1.74 19.38 1.85
N GLU A 56 1.01 20.13 2.67
CA GLU A 56 -0.32 19.71 3.15
C GLU A 56 -1.31 19.42 2.01
N ALA A 57 -1.30 20.24 0.96
CA ALA A 57 -2.15 20.03 -0.22
C ALA A 57 -1.88 18.68 -0.91
N ALA A 58 -0.62 18.22 -0.92
CA ALA A 58 -0.25 16.92 -1.48
C ALA A 58 -0.75 15.77 -0.60
N LYS A 59 -0.70 15.90 0.74
CA LYS A 59 -1.27 14.91 1.68
C LYS A 59 -2.76 14.72 1.44
N TRP A 60 -3.52 15.81 1.28
CA TRP A 60 -4.95 15.74 0.99
C TRP A 60 -5.28 15.06 -0.33
N GLN A 61 -4.47 15.28 -1.37
CA GLN A 61 -4.64 14.59 -2.65
C GLN A 61 -4.41 13.07 -2.50
N ILE A 62 -3.40 12.66 -1.74
CA ILE A 62 -3.15 11.25 -1.44
C ILE A 62 -4.36 10.62 -0.72
N PHE A 63 -4.85 11.26 0.35
CA PHE A 63 -6.02 10.76 1.08
C PHE A 63 -7.29 10.74 0.23
N ALA A 64 -7.51 11.72 -0.63
CA ALA A 64 -8.65 11.74 -1.53
C ALA A 64 -8.61 10.56 -2.51
N VAL A 65 -7.45 10.28 -3.12
CA VAL A 65 -7.30 9.12 -4.02
C VAL A 65 -7.51 7.81 -3.29
N ILE A 66 -6.89 7.62 -2.12
CA ILE A 66 -7.09 6.42 -1.29
C ILE A 66 -8.57 6.25 -0.95
N SER A 67 -9.25 7.31 -0.54
CA SER A 67 -10.67 7.27 -0.19
C SER A 67 -11.55 6.85 -1.37
N MET A 68 -11.25 7.33 -2.58
CA MET A 68 -11.98 6.93 -3.80
C MET A 68 -11.75 5.45 -4.13
N LEU A 69 -10.52 4.95 -4.00
CA LEU A 69 -10.18 3.54 -4.25
C LEU A 69 -10.87 2.61 -3.23
N GLU A 70 -10.86 2.98 -1.95
CA GLU A 70 -11.56 2.21 -0.91
C GLU A 70 -13.08 2.22 -1.13
N LEU A 71 -13.67 3.37 -1.48
CA LEU A 71 -15.09 3.46 -1.80
C LEU A 71 -15.47 2.59 -3.02
N TRP A 72 -14.60 2.54 -4.03
CA TRP A 72 -14.80 1.67 -5.20
C TRP A 72 -14.82 0.18 -4.83
N ASP A 73 -13.94 -0.23 -3.92
CA ASP A 73 -13.90 -1.60 -3.39
C ASP A 73 -15.18 -1.94 -2.61
N GLU A 74 -15.65 -1.03 -1.77
CA GLU A 74 -16.88 -1.19 -0.97
C GLU A 74 -18.13 -1.24 -1.86
N CYS A 75 -18.24 -0.39 -2.90
CA CYS A 75 -19.38 -0.42 -3.82
C CYS A 75 -19.33 -1.56 -4.87
N GLY A 76 -18.28 -2.39 -4.82
CA GLY A 76 -18.12 -3.53 -5.72
C GLY A 76 -17.89 -3.12 -7.17
N GLY A 77 -17.28 -1.95 -7.39
CA GLY A 77 -17.09 -1.35 -8.71
C GLY A 77 -18.39 -0.91 -9.37
N GLY A 78 -19.24 -0.21 -8.61
CA GLY A 78 -20.55 0.24 -9.07
C GLY A 78 -21.54 -0.92 -9.29
N GLY A 79 -21.42 -1.99 -8.51
CA GLY A 79 -22.28 -3.18 -8.61
C GLY A 79 -21.77 -4.29 -9.54
N ALA A 80 -20.57 -4.15 -10.12
CA ALA A 80 -19.95 -5.19 -10.95
C ALA A 80 -19.64 -6.49 -10.17
N MET A 81 -19.43 -6.39 -8.86
CA MET A 81 -19.25 -7.53 -7.96
C MET A 81 -20.00 -7.34 -6.63
N PRO A 82 -20.41 -8.42 -5.96
CA PRO A 82 -21.00 -8.33 -4.64
C PRO A 82 -19.99 -7.83 -3.60
N HIS A 83 -20.50 -7.29 -2.50
CA HIS A 83 -19.68 -6.91 -1.34
C HIS A 83 -18.96 -8.13 -0.74
N TYR A 84 -17.78 -7.95 -0.12
CA TYR A 84 -16.98 -9.05 0.47
C TYR A 84 -17.64 -9.75 1.67
N THR A 85 -18.68 -9.14 2.27
CA THR A 85 -19.54 -9.79 3.26
C THR A 85 -20.72 -10.55 2.64
N LYS A 86 -20.97 -10.36 1.33
CA LYS A 86 -22.09 -10.92 0.57
C LYS A 86 -21.65 -11.88 -0.54
N GLY A 87 -20.49 -12.54 -0.38
CA GLY A 87 -20.05 -13.63 -1.26
C GLY A 87 -18.84 -13.34 -2.15
N ARG A 88 -18.32 -12.11 -2.20
CA ARG A 88 -17.03 -11.84 -2.85
C ARG A 88 -15.87 -12.39 -2.02
N GLN A 89 -14.89 -13.00 -2.69
CA GLN A 89 -13.64 -13.44 -2.07
C GLN A 89 -12.94 -12.25 -1.40
N ALA A 90 -12.51 -12.42 -0.15
CA ALA A 90 -11.84 -11.37 0.61
C ALA A 90 -10.58 -10.89 -0.15
N GLY A 91 -10.43 -9.57 -0.30
CA GLY A 91 -9.27 -8.96 -0.99
C GLY A 91 -9.34 -8.99 -2.52
N LYS A 92 -10.42 -9.51 -3.12
CA LYS A 92 -10.64 -9.44 -4.56
C LYS A 92 -11.15 -8.04 -4.95
N TYR A 93 -10.26 -7.21 -5.49
CA TYR A 93 -10.58 -5.83 -5.87
C TYR A 93 -11.40 -5.80 -7.18
N PRO A 94 -12.41 -4.93 -7.31
CA PRO A 94 -13.21 -4.82 -8.51
C PRO A 94 -12.49 -4.14 -9.68
N PRO A 95 -12.66 -4.67 -10.91
CA PRO A 95 -12.06 -4.04 -12.08
C PRO A 95 -12.67 -2.65 -12.31
N PHE A 96 -11.93 -1.78 -13.00
CA PHE A 96 -12.41 -0.43 -13.31
C PHE A 96 -13.20 -0.37 -14.62
N THR A 97 -13.71 -1.49 -15.15
CA THR A 97 -14.44 -1.55 -16.43
C THR A 97 -15.57 -0.53 -16.50
N LEU A 98 -16.41 -0.43 -15.47
CA LEU A 98 -17.53 0.52 -15.45
C LEU A 98 -17.05 1.98 -15.54
N PHE A 99 -15.96 2.35 -14.85
CA PHE A 99 -15.42 3.70 -14.91
C PHE A 99 -14.69 3.98 -16.23
N ARG A 100 -13.93 2.98 -16.71
CA ARG A 100 -13.18 3.01 -17.98
C ARG A 100 -14.10 3.25 -19.17
N ASP A 101 -15.22 2.56 -19.22
CA ASP A 101 -16.11 2.55 -20.38
C ASP A 101 -17.04 3.77 -20.42
N ASN A 102 -17.28 4.43 -19.27
CA ASN A 102 -18.29 5.51 -19.17
C ASN A 102 -17.72 6.89 -18.82
N VAL A 103 -16.55 6.98 -18.16
CA VAL A 103 -16.05 8.26 -17.61
C VAL A 103 -14.68 8.60 -18.17
N HIS A 104 -13.68 7.77 -17.90
CA HIS A 104 -12.31 8.03 -18.33
C HIS A 104 -11.50 6.74 -18.39
N PHE A 105 -10.63 6.63 -19.39
CA PHE A 105 -9.75 5.49 -19.51
C PHE A 105 -8.82 5.39 -18.30
N VAL A 106 -8.89 4.25 -17.60
CA VAL A 106 -8.02 3.93 -16.47
C VAL A 106 -7.65 2.46 -16.51
N LEU A 107 -6.41 2.13 -16.17
CA LEU A 107 -5.95 0.75 -16.03
C LEU A 107 -6.42 0.15 -14.71
N ASP A 108 -6.63 -1.17 -14.66
CA ASP A 108 -7.02 -1.84 -13.42
C ASP A 108 -5.94 -1.69 -12.33
N LEU A 109 -6.38 -1.55 -11.08
CA LEU A 109 -5.49 -1.28 -9.94
C LEU A 109 -4.41 -2.36 -9.75
N TYR A 110 -4.78 -3.62 -9.97
CA TYR A 110 -3.88 -4.76 -9.94
C TYR A 110 -3.94 -5.52 -11.27
N ASP A 111 -2.78 -5.94 -11.76
CA ASP A 111 -2.61 -6.61 -13.06
C ASP A 111 -3.12 -5.78 -14.26
N PRO A 112 -2.61 -4.54 -14.46
CA PRO A 112 -3.11 -3.63 -15.50
C PRO A 112 -2.96 -4.16 -16.94
N PHE A 113 -2.05 -5.11 -17.16
CA PHE A 113 -1.81 -5.74 -18.46
C PHE A 113 -2.38 -7.16 -18.57
N GLY A 114 -2.96 -7.69 -17.48
CA GLY A 114 -3.66 -8.97 -17.51
C GLY A 114 -2.74 -10.20 -17.65
N PHE A 115 -1.53 -10.17 -17.09
CA PHE A 115 -0.58 -11.28 -17.18
C PHE A 115 -1.00 -12.49 -16.34
N ASN A 116 -1.89 -12.34 -15.37
CA ASN A 116 -2.24 -13.42 -14.42
C ASN A 116 -3.52 -14.21 -14.80
N LYS A 117 -4.05 -14.06 -16.02
CA LYS A 117 -5.34 -14.64 -16.43
C LYS A 117 -5.38 -16.17 -16.43
N ASN A 118 -4.27 -16.85 -16.76
CA ASN A 118 -4.24 -18.29 -17.02
C ASN A 118 -3.67 -19.12 -15.86
N MET A 119 -3.77 -18.64 -14.62
CA MET A 119 -3.21 -19.31 -13.45
C MET A 119 -4.11 -20.46 -12.98
N SER A 120 -3.53 -21.62 -12.65
CA SER A 120 -4.27 -22.75 -12.06
C SER A 120 -4.80 -22.42 -10.67
N GLU A 121 -5.91 -23.04 -10.25
CA GLU A 121 -6.49 -22.81 -8.92
C GLU A 121 -5.53 -23.18 -7.79
N GLU A 122 -4.81 -24.29 -7.91
CA GLU A 122 -3.76 -24.69 -6.94
C GLU A 122 -2.67 -23.61 -6.79
N THR A 123 -2.25 -23.02 -7.91
CA THR A 123 -1.24 -21.93 -7.88
C THR A 123 -1.81 -20.67 -7.23
N LYS A 124 -3.10 -20.35 -7.46
CA LYS A 124 -3.78 -19.21 -6.83
C LYS A 124 -3.85 -19.41 -5.32
N GLU A 125 -4.25 -20.57 -4.83
CA GLU A 125 -4.33 -20.87 -3.40
C GLU A 125 -2.97 -20.77 -2.70
N ARG A 126 -1.92 -21.29 -3.35
CA ARG A 126 -0.53 -21.15 -2.86
C ARG A 126 -0.11 -19.68 -2.77
N ARG A 127 -0.40 -18.87 -3.79
CA ARG A 127 -0.07 -17.43 -3.80
C ARG A 127 -0.87 -16.64 -2.76
N LEU A 128 -2.15 -16.96 -2.56
CA LEU A 128 -2.98 -16.34 -1.53
C LEU A 128 -2.44 -16.64 -0.12
N THR A 129 -1.96 -17.87 0.10
CA THR A 129 -1.34 -18.24 1.37
C THR A 129 0.00 -17.54 1.58
N ALA A 130 0.80 -17.40 0.52
CA ALA A 130 2.04 -16.62 0.56
C ALA A 130 1.78 -15.14 0.85
N GLU A 131 0.76 -14.54 0.22
CA GLU A 131 0.33 -13.16 0.47
C GLU A 131 -0.05 -12.94 1.94
N LEU A 132 -0.81 -13.87 2.53
CA LEU A 132 -1.20 -13.80 3.94
C LEU A 132 0.00 -13.87 4.87
N ASN A 133 0.91 -14.83 4.65
CA ASN A 133 2.07 -15.02 5.52
C ASN A 133 3.07 -13.87 5.40
N ASN A 134 3.32 -13.38 4.18
CA ASN A 134 4.16 -12.20 3.94
C ASN A 134 3.51 -10.94 4.50
N GLY A 135 2.19 -10.80 4.39
CA GLY A 135 1.44 -9.69 4.99
C GLY A 135 1.60 -9.64 6.50
N ARG A 136 1.42 -10.78 7.19
CA ARG A 136 1.64 -10.89 8.64
C ARG A 136 3.06 -10.53 9.05
N LEU A 137 4.05 -11.02 8.30
CA LEU A 137 5.45 -10.68 8.55
C LEU A 137 5.72 -9.18 8.37
N ALA A 138 5.19 -8.59 7.30
CA ALA A 138 5.35 -7.16 7.03
C ALA A 138 4.68 -6.28 8.09
N GLN A 139 3.53 -6.69 8.63
CA GLN A 139 2.87 -5.98 9.74
C GLN A 139 3.77 -5.91 10.97
N ILE A 140 4.41 -7.03 11.33
CA ILE A 140 5.36 -7.08 12.44
C ILE A 140 6.58 -6.21 12.12
N ALA A 141 7.11 -6.29 10.90
CA ALA A 141 8.28 -5.53 10.49
C ALA A 141 8.09 -4.01 10.62
N ILE A 142 6.95 -3.48 10.14
CA ILE A 142 6.64 -2.05 10.26
C ILE A 142 6.50 -1.62 11.72
N LEU A 143 5.81 -2.41 12.54
CA LEU A 143 5.70 -2.11 13.98
C LEU A 143 7.06 -2.11 14.67
N SER A 144 7.97 -3.00 14.28
CA SER A 144 9.35 -3.03 14.78
C SER A 144 10.13 -1.77 14.40
N PHE A 145 10.02 -1.29 13.15
CA PHE A 145 10.67 -0.06 12.72
C PHE A 145 10.18 1.16 13.51
N ILE A 146 8.86 1.29 13.65
CA ILE A 146 8.25 2.37 14.43
C ILE A 146 8.68 2.29 15.90
N SER A 147 8.68 1.09 16.48
CA SER A 147 9.04 0.90 17.90
C SER A 147 10.50 1.28 18.16
N GLU A 148 11.42 0.89 17.27
CA GLU A 148 12.84 1.25 17.39
C GLU A 148 13.06 2.76 17.29
N HIS A 149 12.33 3.44 16.39
CA HIS A 149 12.43 4.89 16.23
C HIS A 149 12.03 5.65 17.50
N TYR A 150 10.90 5.29 18.12
CA TYR A 150 10.42 5.99 19.33
C TYR A 150 11.05 5.49 20.63
N ILE A 151 11.50 4.23 20.67
CA ILE A 151 12.11 3.59 21.83
C ILE A 151 13.43 2.94 21.36
N PRO A 152 14.56 3.68 21.40
CA PRO A 152 15.84 3.16 20.97
C PRO A 152 16.24 1.89 21.74
N GLY A 153 16.68 0.86 21.01
CA GLY A 153 17.04 -0.44 21.55
C GLY A 153 15.87 -1.37 21.87
N SER A 154 14.62 -1.00 21.53
CA SER A 154 13.46 -1.88 21.71
C SER A 154 13.47 -3.10 20.79
N VAL A 155 14.16 -3.01 19.65
CA VAL A 155 14.37 -4.08 18.68
C VAL A 155 15.86 -4.40 18.60
N PRO A 156 16.33 -5.48 19.26
CA PRO A 156 17.77 -5.81 19.34
C PRO A 156 18.46 -5.97 17.98
N ALA A 157 17.72 -6.36 16.94
CA ALA A 157 18.24 -6.51 15.59
C ALA A 157 18.55 -5.17 14.89
N LEU A 158 18.02 -4.05 15.39
CA LEU A 158 18.14 -2.71 14.79
C LEU A 158 18.96 -1.73 15.63
N ALA A 159 19.18 -2.04 16.91
CA ALA A 159 19.79 -1.18 17.94
C ALA A 159 21.21 -0.62 17.64
N ASN A 160 21.88 -1.08 16.59
CA ASN A 160 23.25 -0.66 16.23
C ASN A 160 23.35 -0.13 14.78
N ASN A 161 22.23 0.17 14.14
CA ASN A 161 22.24 0.61 12.75
C ASN A 161 22.08 2.14 12.67
N PRO A 162 23.15 2.88 12.29
CA PRO A 162 23.15 4.34 12.27
C PRO A 162 22.21 4.96 11.22
N GLY A 163 21.61 4.16 10.34
CA GLY A 163 20.64 4.61 9.34
C GLY A 163 19.21 4.83 9.86
N TRP A 164 18.93 4.58 11.15
CA TRP A 164 17.59 4.72 11.75
C TRP A 164 17.52 5.69 12.94
N HIS A 165 18.60 6.43 13.21
CA HIS A 165 18.72 7.41 14.29
C HIS A 165 18.79 8.84 13.76
#